data_AF-A0A6B0ZSD2-F1
#
_entry.id   AF-A0A6B0ZSD2-F1
#
_cell.length_a   1.000
_cell.length_b   1.000
_cell.length_c   1.000
_cell.angle_alpha   90.00
_cell.angle_beta   90.00
_cell.angle_gamma   90.00
#
_symmetry.space_group_name_H-M   'P 1'
#
loop_
_entity.id
_entity.type
_entity.pdbx_description
1 polymer ?
#
loop_
_entity_poly.entity_id
_entity_poly.type
_entity_poly.pdbx_seq_one_letter_code
_entity_poly.pdbx_strand_id
1 'polypeptide(L)'
;MAHINQPGGPFQAIDHPAVAGRERELRALADAVRRLVAATVTNTASPADTAALADEANALADRIEAHVPAEPPPRYGPGGLEIEGPPITHKRAPFDYVTGICNPTAVPVEMTVHMDTDPPKTRGRAVFTTVYEGPPGCVHGAAIAAAFDMVFTSACSTRDASGPTMMLSVRYRRPTLLNVETVFEGWVETFDGTITEVKGHALQDGQVTALAEGVFRHLDRETLNQLALTRGPNAEEDAD
;
A
#
# COMPACT_ATOMS: atom_id res chain seq x y z
N MET A 1 1.22 -1.46 20.43
CA MET A 1 0.97 -2.66 19.60
C MET A 1 1.82 -2.55 18.35
N ALA A 2 2.32 -3.67 17.81
CA ALA A 2 3.00 -3.64 16.52
C ALA A 2 2.02 -3.24 15.41
N HIS A 3 2.50 -2.47 14.45
CA HIS A 3 1.73 -1.90 13.33
C HIS A 3 1.00 -2.97 12.53
N ILE A 4 -0.22 -2.69 12.05
CA ILE A 4 -1.08 -3.70 11.42
C ILE A 4 -0.48 -4.37 10.19
N ASN A 5 0.46 -3.73 9.47
CA ASN A 5 1.22 -4.29 8.34
C ASN A 5 2.66 -4.72 8.68
N GLN A 6 3.06 -4.77 9.96
CA GLN A 6 4.41 -5.16 10.39
C GLN A 6 4.43 -6.46 11.21
N PRO A 7 5.62 -7.11 11.36
CA PRO A 7 5.75 -8.32 12.17
C PRO A 7 5.13 -8.19 13.57
N GLY A 8 4.26 -9.13 13.92
CA GLY A 8 3.57 -9.16 15.22
C GLY A 8 2.33 -8.27 15.34
N GLY A 9 1.83 -7.68 14.23
CA GLY A 9 0.56 -6.96 14.19
C GLY A 9 -0.65 -7.82 14.55
N PRO A 10 -1.80 -7.22 14.91
CA PRO A 10 -3.01 -7.94 15.28
C PRO A 10 -3.57 -8.78 14.11
N PHE A 11 -4.34 -9.82 14.45
CA PHE A 11 -5.06 -10.60 13.46
C PHE A 11 -6.06 -9.73 12.68
N GLN A 12 -6.11 -9.92 11.37
CA GLN A 12 -7.09 -9.30 10.50
C GLN A 12 -7.69 -10.35 9.58
N ALA A 13 -9.02 -10.43 9.56
CA ALA A 13 -9.73 -11.23 8.56
C ALA A 13 -9.56 -10.58 7.18
N ILE A 14 -9.27 -11.41 6.18
CA ILE A 14 -8.98 -10.99 4.81
C ILE A 14 -10.01 -11.63 3.91
N ASP A 15 -10.71 -10.81 3.14
CA ASP A 15 -11.71 -11.28 2.19
C ASP A 15 -11.06 -11.44 0.82
N HIS A 16 -10.29 -12.53 0.66
CA HIS A 16 -9.57 -12.82 -0.57
C HIS A 16 -9.39 -14.33 -0.77
N PRO A 17 -9.74 -14.89 -1.94
CA PRO A 17 -9.74 -16.35 -2.15
C PRO A 17 -8.35 -16.98 -1.97
N ALA A 18 -7.28 -16.29 -2.39
CA ALA A 18 -5.89 -16.76 -2.20
C ALA A 18 -5.36 -16.70 -0.74
N VAL A 19 -6.15 -16.14 0.18
CA VAL A 19 -5.77 -15.92 1.58
C VAL A 19 -6.71 -16.64 2.56
N ALA A 20 -7.96 -16.87 2.17
CA ALA A 20 -8.98 -17.51 2.99
C ALA A 20 -8.47 -18.80 3.65
N GLY A 21 -8.54 -18.85 4.98
CA GLY A 21 -8.15 -20.03 5.77
C GLY A 21 -6.65 -20.18 6.04
N ARG A 22 -5.83 -19.19 5.63
CA ARG A 22 -4.39 -19.15 5.88
C ARG A 22 -3.88 -17.74 6.19
N GLU A 23 -4.74 -16.87 6.70
CA GLU A 23 -4.45 -15.45 6.94
C GLU A 23 -3.23 -15.28 7.86
N ARG A 24 -3.18 -16.06 8.95
CA ARG A 24 -2.10 -16.00 9.95
C ARG A 24 -0.79 -16.51 9.37
N GLU A 25 -0.84 -17.63 8.66
CA GLU A 25 0.31 -18.31 8.09
C GLU A 25 0.92 -17.47 6.96
N LEU A 26 0.09 -16.95 6.05
CA LEU A 26 0.55 -16.10 4.97
C LEU A 26 1.11 -14.78 5.50
N ARG A 27 0.50 -14.22 6.55
CA ARG A 27 1.06 -13.03 7.19
C ARG A 27 2.41 -13.32 7.85
N ALA A 28 2.53 -14.43 8.59
CA ALA A 28 3.79 -14.84 9.18
C ALA A 28 4.89 -15.06 8.13
N LEU A 29 4.55 -15.65 6.98
CA LEU A 29 5.47 -15.78 5.85
C LEU A 29 5.90 -14.41 5.30
N ALA A 30 4.96 -13.49 5.05
CA ALA A 30 5.29 -12.14 4.60
C ALA A 30 6.17 -11.38 5.60
N ASP A 31 5.92 -11.52 6.89
CA ASP A 31 6.72 -10.93 7.97
C ASP A 31 8.14 -11.51 8.01
N ALA A 32 8.29 -12.83 7.81
CA ALA A 32 9.60 -13.47 7.70
C ALA A 32 10.38 -12.94 6.47
N VAL A 33 9.71 -12.76 5.32
CA VAL A 33 10.32 -12.18 4.12
C VAL A 33 10.70 -10.72 4.33
N ARG A 34 9.88 -9.90 5.00
CA ARG A 34 10.25 -8.52 5.39
C ARG A 34 11.53 -8.50 6.23
N ARG A 35 11.65 -9.43 7.18
CA ARG A 35 12.87 -9.58 7.99
C ARG A 35 14.08 -9.95 7.12
N LEU A 36 13.92 -10.87 6.16
CA LEU A 36 14.98 -11.22 5.21
C LEU A 36 15.42 -10.01 4.40
N VAL A 37 14.48 -9.26 3.80
CA VAL A 37 14.79 -8.03 3.04
C VAL A 37 15.60 -7.04 3.89
N ALA A 38 15.20 -6.79 5.14
CA ALA A 38 15.92 -5.90 6.04
C ALA A 38 17.34 -6.40 6.36
N ALA A 39 17.52 -7.70 6.58
CA ALA A 39 18.82 -8.29 6.85
C ALA A 39 19.74 -8.29 5.60
N THR A 40 19.19 -8.54 4.42
CA THR A 40 19.97 -8.63 3.17
C THR A 40 20.69 -7.32 2.84
N VAL A 41 20.10 -6.17 3.17
CA VAL A 41 20.71 -4.86 2.85
C VAL A 41 21.63 -4.32 3.94
N THR A 42 21.70 -4.96 5.11
CA THR A 42 22.48 -4.47 6.26
C THR A 42 23.52 -5.45 6.81
N ASN A 43 23.50 -6.71 6.37
CA ASN A 43 24.45 -7.72 6.84
C ASN A 43 25.86 -7.50 6.27
N THR A 44 26.87 -7.99 6.99
CA THR A 44 28.29 -7.93 6.62
C THR A 44 28.92 -9.32 6.65
N ALA A 45 28.18 -10.34 6.20
CA ALA A 45 28.63 -11.72 6.23
C ALA A 45 29.86 -11.95 5.32
N SER A 46 30.60 -13.03 5.56
CA SER A 46 31.73 -13.40 4.69
C SER A 46 31.21 -13.78 3.28
N PRO A 47 32.08 -13.81 2.24
CA PRO A 47 31.66 -14.30 0.93
C PRO A 47 31.11 -15.74 0.95
N ALA A 48 31.70 -16.61 1.78
CA ALA A 48 31.26 -18.01 1.92
C ALA A 48 29.87 -18.10 2.58
N ASP A 49 29.65 -17.35 3.66
CA ASP A 49 28.35 -17.32 4.34
C ASP A 49 27.28 -16.67 3.44
N THR A 50 27.63 -15.60 2.71
CA THR A 50 26.73 -14.94 1.75
C THR A 50 26.28 -15.92 0.66
N ALA A 51 27.19 -16.74 0.12
CA ALA A 51 26.85 -17.74 -0.87
C ALA A 51 25.91 -18.81 -0.31
N ALA A 52 26.20 -19.33 0.89
CA ALA A 52 25.33 -20.32 1.56
C ALA A 52 23.93 -19.76 1.86
N LEU A 53 23.84 -18.51 2.33
CA LEU A 53 22.57 -17.83 2.57
C LEU A 53 21.78 -17.60 1.27
N ALA A 54 22.46 -17.33 0.15
CA ALA A 54 21.81 -17.21 -1.15
C ALA A 54 21.24 -18.55 -1.62
N ASP A 55 21.97 -19.65 -1.42
CA ASP A 55 21.48 -21.00 -1.74
C ASP A 55 20.24 -21.37 -0.90
N GLU A 56 20.26 -21.06 0.40
CA GLU A 56 19.11 -21.26 1.29
C GLU A 56 17.90 -20.41 0.88
N ALA A 57 18.12 -19.15 0.51
CA ALA A 57 17.07 -18.25 0.05
C ALA A 57 16.44 -18.74 -1.27
N ASN A 58 17.26 -19.19 -2.23
CA ASN A 58 16.78 -19.77 -3.48
C ASN A 58 15.97 -21.05 -3.23
N ALA A 59 16.45 -21.95 -2.37
CA ALA A 59 15.71 -23.17 -2.03
C ALA A 59 14.35 -22.87 -1.37
N LEU A 60 14.27 -21.79 -0.57
CA LEU A 60 12.99 -21.33 -0.02
C LEU A 60 12.09 -20.73 -1.11
N ALA A 61 12.65 -19.94 -2.04
CA ALA A 61 11.92 -19.39 -3.18
C ALA A 61 11.33 -20.50 -4.05
N ASP A 62 12.12 -21.51 -4.44
CA ASP A 62 11.67 -22.67 -5.22
C ASP A 62 10.48 -23.38 -4.55
N ARG A 63 10.53 -23.53 -3.22
CA ARG A 63 9.43 -24.13 -2.44
C ARG A 63 8.17 -23.28 -2.44
N ILE A 64 8.29 -21.95 -2.42
CA ILE A 64 7.15 -21.03 -2.51
C ILE A 64 6.58 -21.06 -3.94
N GLU A 65 7.44 -21.04 -4.96
CA GLU A 65 7.08 -21.07 -6.37
C GLU A 65 6.35 -22.35 -6.76
N ALA A 66 6.67 -23.49 -6.14
CA ALA A 66 5.93 -24.74 -6.30
C ALA A 66 4.44 -24.65 -5.89
N HIS A 67 4.04 -23.62 -5.15
CA HIS A 67 2.66 -23.34 -4.77
C HIS A 67 2.01 -22.18 -5.56
N VAL A 68 2.74 -21.58 -6.51
CA VAL A 68 2.19 -20.55 -7.39
C VAL A 68 1.37 -21.23 -8.49
N PRO A 69 0.06 -20.95 -8.60
CA PRO A 69 -0.77 -21.52 -9.66
C PRO A 69 -0.37 -20.98 -11.04
N ALA A 70 -0.60 -21.77 -12.09
CA ALA A 70 -0.35 -21.35 -13.47
C ALA A 70 -1.20 -20.12 -13.87
N GLU A 71 -2.45 -20.07 -13.40
CA GLU A 71 -3.29 -18.89 -13.49
C GLU A 71 -3.18 -18.09 -12.18
N PRO A 72 -2.74 -16.82 -12.22
CA PRO A 72 -2.59 -16.04 -11.02
C PRO A 72 -3.95 -15.80 -10.35
N PRO A 73 -4.01 -15.82 -9.00
CA PRO A 73 -5.24 -15.44 -8.30
C PRO A 73 -5.62 -13.99 -8.62
N PRO A 74 -6.90 -13.60 -8.43
CA PRO A 74 -7.30 -12.21 -8.59
C PRO A 74 -6.45 -11.33 -7.68
N ARG A 75 -6.22 -10.08 -8.12
CA ARG A 75 -5.43 -9.11 -7.35
C ARG A 75 -6.18 -8.57 -6.12
N TYR A 76 -7.50 -8.55 -6.21
CA TYR A 76 -8.43 -8.01 -5.21
C TYR A 76 -9.43 -9.09 -4.79
N GLY A 77 -9.99 -8.91 -3.59
CA GLY A 77 -11.09 -9.74 -3.10
C GLY A 77 -12.39 -9.64 -3.91
N PRO A 78 -13.44 -10.37 -3.51
CA PRO A 78 -14.78 -10.23 -4.09
C PRO A 78 -15.23 -8.77 -4.15
N GLY A 79 -15.81 -8.34 -5.27
CA GLY A 79 -16.16 -6.93 -5.53
C GLY A 79 -15.06 -6.09 -6.20
N GLY A 80 -13.82 -6.59 -6.29
CA GLY A 80 -12.75 -5.91 -7.01
C GLY A 80 -12.36 -4.54 -6.42
N LEU A 81 -12.02 -3.58 -7.29
CA LEU A 81 -11.93 -2.16 -6.94
C LEU A 81 -13.35 -1.56 -6.81
N GLU A 82 -14.16 -2.09 -5.89
CA GLU A 82 -15.43 -1.44 -5.55
C GLU A 82 -15.12 -0.06 -4.96
N ILE A 83 -15.38 0.97 -5.75
CA ILE A 83 -15.17 2.40 -5.45
C ILE A 83 -16.26 2.96 -4.52
N GLU A 84 -17.43 2.31 -4.52
CA GLU A 84 -18.54 2.55 -3.60
C GLU A 84 -18.40 1.62 -2.39
N GLY A 85 -18.12 2.18 -1.21
CA GLY A 85 -17.93 1.41 0.03
C GLY A 85 -16.77 1.94 0.88
N PRO A 86 -16.51 1.32 2.06
CA PRO A 86 -15.40 1.72 2.91
C PRO A 86 -14.07 1.62 2.13
N PRO A 87 -13.03 2.39 2.52
CA PRO A 87 -11.78 2.54 1.78
C PRO A 87 -11.16 1.22 1.29
N ILE A 88 -10.28 1.27 0.30
CA ILE A 88 -9.36 0.14 0.00
C ILE A 88 -8.61 -0.17 1.30
N THR A 89 -9.11 -1.18 2.01
CA THR A 89 -8.57 -1.59 3.30
C THR A 89 -7.67 -2.80 3.09
N HIS A 90 -6.76 -3.02 4.03
CA HIS A 90 -5.96 -4.23 4.14
C HIS A 90 -6.77 -5.54 3.97
N LYS A 91 -8.09 -5.50 4.19
CA LYS A 91 -9.02 -6.64 4.03
C LYS A 91 -9.23 -7.08 2.58
N ARG A 92 -9.25 -6.15 1.61
CA ARG A 92 -9.63 -6.43 0.22
C ARG A 92 -8.44 -6.43 -0.75
N ALA A 93 -7.36 -5.75 -0.40
CA ALA A 93 -6.14 -5.67 -1.20
C ALA A 93 -4.91 -6.19 -0.41
N PRO A 94 -4.93 -7.46 0.05
CA PRO A 94 -3.88 -7.99 0.94
C PRO A 94 -2.50 -8.03 0.31
N PHE A 95 -2.40 -7.96 -1.02
CA PHE A 95 -1.14 -7.97 -1.77
C PHE A 95 -0.74 -6.59 -2.32
N ASP A 96 -1.49 -5.53 -2.00
CA ASP A 96 -1.23 -4.18 -2.51
C ASP A 96 0.20 -3.68 -2.20
N TYR A 97 0.72 -2.81 -3.05
CA TYR A 97 2.09 -2.28 -2.93
C TYR A 97 2.24 -1.26 -1.78
N VAL A 98 1.16 -0.64 -1.32
CA VAL A 98 1.24 0.36 -0.23
C VAL A 98 0.62 -0.19 1.04
N THR A 99 -0.49 -0.91 0.96
CA THR A 99 -1.27 -1.35 2.13
C THR A 99 -1.32 -2.86 2.31
N GLY A 100 -0.68 -3.62 1.42
CA GLY A 100 -0.80 -5.08 1.41
C GLY A 100 -0.17 -5.73 2.65
N ILE A 101 -0.98 -6.17 3.59
CA ILE A 101 -0.52 -6.89 4.79
C ILE A 101 0.24 -8.18 4.47
N CYS A 102 -0.09 -8.84 3.36
CA CYS A 102 0.56 -10.05 2.86
C CYS A 102 1.61 -9.76 1.77
N ASN A 103 1.86 -8.50 1.43
CA ASN A 103 2.92 -8.12 0.50
C ASN A 103 4.18 -7.68 1.27
N PRO A 104 5.30 -8.42 1.17
CA PRO A 104 6.52 -8.07 1.89
C PRO A 104 7.19 -6.78 1.38
N THR A 105 6.84 -6.29 0.19
CA THR A 105 7.34 -5.00 -0.34
C THR A 105 6.47 -3.82 0.05
N ALA A 106 5.34 -4.06 0.72
CA ALA A 106 4.38 -3.00 1.04
C ALA A 106 5.02 -1.88 1.88
N VAL A 107 4.63 -0.64 1.58
CA VAL A 107 4.93 0.52 2.43
C VAL A 107 4.29 0.32 3.81
N PRO A 108 4.93 0.72 4.93
CA PRO A 108 4.44 0.37 6.25
C PRO A 108 3.42 1.42 6.73
N VAL A 109 2.36 1.67 5.95
CA VAL A 109 1.34 2.66 6.30
C VAL A 109 0.05 2.02 6.83
N GLU A 110 -0.36 2.42 8.03
CA GLU A 110 -1.62 2.06 8.69
C GLU A 110 -2.58 3.22 8.58
N MET A 111 -3.79 2.94 8.09
CA MET A 111 -4.75 3.97 7.75
C MET A 111 -5.94 3.96 8.70
N THR A 112 -6.32 5.15 9.16
CA THR A 112 -7.54 5.39 9.92
C THR A 112 -8.33 6.54 9.30
N VAL A 113 -9.65 6.40 9.25
CA VAL A 113 -10.55 7.46 8.79
C VAL A 113 -11.17 8.14 10.00
N HIS A 114 -11.15 9.48 9.98
CA HIS A 114 -11.67 10.35 11.02
C HIS A 114 -12.84 11.16 10.43
N MET A 115 -14.07 10.67 10.66
CA MET A 115 -15.30 11.34 10.22
C MET A 115 -15.77 12.44 11.17
N ASP A 116 -15.14 12.53 12.36
CA ASP A 116 -15.40 13.51 13.41
C ASP A 116 -14.72 14.87 13.16
N THR A 117 -13.88 14.97 12.12
CA THR A 117 -13.26 16.23 11.70
C THR A 117 -14.04 16.89 10.57
N ASP A 118 -13.95 18.21 10.45
CA ASP A 118 -14.49 18.97 9.31
C ASP A 118 -13.35 19.74 8.60
N PRO A 119 -12.98 19.37 7.35
CA PRO A 119 -13.48 18.21 6.60
C PRO A 119 -13.04 16.87 7.23
N PRO A 120 -13.70 15.74 6.88
CA PRO A 120 -13.22 14.41 7.24
C PRO A 120 -11.78 14.19 6.78
N LYS A 121 -11.00 13.46 7.57
CA LYS A 121 -9.58 13.21 7.32
C LYS A 121 -9.26 11.73 7.27
N THR A 122 -8.38 11.34 6.36
CA THR A 122 -7.66 10.07 6.45
C THR A 122 -6.30 10.32 7.05
N ARG A 123 -5.92 9.53 8.06
CA ARG A 123 -4.59 9.54 8.67
C ARG A 123 -3.86 8.25 8.34
N GLY A 124 -2.65 8.38 7.81
CA GLY A 124 -1.69 7.29 7.64
C GLY A 124 -0.60 7.38 8.70
N ARG A 125 -0.29 6.30 9.42
CA ARG A 125 0.86 6.22 10.33
C ARG A 125 1.88 5.25 9.78
N ALA A 126 3.15 5.65 9.73
CA ALA A 126 4.22 4.79 9.22
C ALA A 126 5.52 4.97 10.00
N VAL A 127 6.23 3.86 10.21
CA VAL A 127 7.63 3.86 10.66
C VAL A 127 8.47 3.23 9.56
N PHE A 128 9.22 4.06 8.85
CA PHE A 128 10.09 3.61 7.76
C PHE A 128 11.44 3.18 8.32
N THR A 129 11.84 1.93 8.04
CA THR A 129 13.16 1.41 8.40
C THR A 129 14.15 1.59 7.25
N THR A 130 15.41 1.18 7.46
CA THR A 130 16.51 1.28 6.49
C THR A 130 16.19 0.73 5.10
N VAL A 131 15.25 -0.21 4.94
CA VAL A 131 14.87 -0.71 3.60
C VAL A 131 14.19 0.35 2.72
N TYR A 132 13.72 1.46 3.32
CA TYR A 132 13.12 2.60 2.63
C TYR A 132 14.05 3.82 2.60
N GLU A 133 15.34 3.64 2.92
CA GLU A 133 16.33 4.71 2.90
C GLU A 133 16.55 5.24 1.48
N GLY A 134 16.65 6.57 1.36
CA GLY A 134 17.11 7.23 0.13
C GLY A 134 18.41 7.98 0.42
N PRO A 135 18.35 9.23 0.87
CA PRO A 135 19.50 9.90 1.46
C PRO A 135 19.88 9.26 2.82
N PRO A 136 21.14 9.39 3.27
CA PRO A 136 21.57 8.88 4.56
C PRO A 136 20.66 9.32 5.72
N GLY A 137 20.14 8.36 6.47
CA GLY A 137 19.23 8.55 7.61
C GLY A 137 17.82 9.00 7.26
N CYS A 138 17.47 9.12 5.97
CA CYS A 138 16.22 9.70 5.51
C CYS A 138 15.40 8.74 4.65
N VAL A 139 14.08 8.81 4.79
CA VAL A 139 13.14 8.08 3.94
C VAL A 139 13.27 8.56 2.49
N HIS A 140 13.33 7.62 1.56
CA HIS A 140 13.30 7.93 0.13
C HIS A 140 11.98 8.62 -0.24
N GLY A 141 12.05 9.71 -1.00
CA GLY A 141 10.86 10.43 -1.47
C GLY A 141 9.80 9.56 -2.16
N ALA A 142 10.19 8.50 -2.87
CA ALA A 142 9.26 7.57 -3.52
C ALA A 142 8.36 6.85 -2.51
N ALA A 143 8.89 6.45 -1.35
CA ALA A 143 8.08 5.81 -0.30
C ALA A 143 7.09 6.81 0.34
N ILE A 144 7.51 8.07 0.51
CA ILE A 144 6.65 9.16 0.99
C ILE A 144 5.53 9.45 -0.02
N ALA A 145 5.86 9.53 -1.32
CA ALA A 145 4.88 9.75 -2.38
C ALA A 145 3.86 8.59 -2.47
N ALA A 146 4.32 7.34 -2.40
CA ALA A 146 3.45 6.17 -2.37
C ALA A 146 2.50 6.18 -1.17
N ALA A 147 2.96 6.60 0.01
CA ALA A 147 2.11 6.78 1.17
C ALA A 147 1.05 7.87 0.96
N PHE A 148 1.41 9.02 0.38
CA PHE A 148 0.45 10.08 0.04
C PHE A 148 -0.60 9.61 -0.96
N ASP A 149 -0.21 8.93 -2.03
CA ASP A 149 -1.14 8.43 -3.06
C ASP A 149 -2.27 7.59 -2.44
N MET A 150 -1.90 6.69 -1.54
CA MET A 150 -2.86 5.82 -0.88
C MET A 150 -3.69 6.51 0.21
N VAL A 151 -3.08 7.40 1.00
CA VAL A 151 -3.80 8.23 1.98
C VAL A 151 -4.85 9.09 1.28
N PHE A 152 -4.51 9.65 0.11
CA PHE A 152 -5.42 10.47 -0.68
C PHE A 152 -6.50 9.63 -1.34
N THR A 153 -6.16 8.47 -1.88
CA THR A 153 -7.13 7.49 -2.39
C THR A 153 -8.21 7.18 -1.34
N SER A 154 -7.80 6.93 -0.09
CA SER A 154 -8.76 6.71 0.99
C SER A 154 -9.47 7.98 1.47
N ALA A 155 -8.85 9.16 1.37
CA ALA A 155 -9.53 10.41 1.67
C ALA A 155 -10.69 10.65 0.68
N CYS A 156 -10.51 10.36 -0.60
CA CYS A 156 -11.57 10.41 -1.61
C CYS A 156 -12.76 9.51 -1.24
N SER A 157 -12.51 8.32 -0.69
CA SER A 157 -13.57 7.41 -0.24
C SER A 157 -14.42 7.95 0.91
N THR A 158 -13.94 8.96 1.67
CA THR A 158 -14.76 9.61 2.72
C THR A 158 -15.91 10.47 2.16
N ARG A 159 -15.90 10.71 0.84
CA ARG A 159 -16.89 11.50 0.11
C ARG A 159 -17.53 10.71 -1.04
N ASP A 160 -17.40 9.38 -1.04
CA ASP A 160 -17.83 8.50 -2.14
C ASP A 160 -17.26 8.91 -3.51
N ALA A 161 -16.08 9.56 -3.51
CA ALA A 161 -15.48 10.20 -4.67
C ALA A 161 -14.18 9.49 -5.12
N SER A 162 -14.07 8.18 -4.87
CA SER A 162 -12.87 7.41 -5.19
C SER A 162 -12.68 7.25 -6.71
N GLY A 163 -11.45 6.98 -7.13
CA GLY A 163 -11.08 6.83 -8.53
C GLY A 163 -9.56 6.91 -8.74
N PRO A 164 -9.06 6.78 -9.97
CA PRO A 164 -7.64 6.77 -10.23
C PRO A 164 -7.00 8.15 -9.99
N THR A 165 -5.77 8.11 -9.49
CA THR A 165 -4.90 9.29 -9.39
C THR A 165 -4.59 9.83 -10.78
N MET A 166 -4.91 11.11 -11.03
CA MET A 166 -4.53 11.84 -12.24
C MET A 166 -3.23 12.62 -12.05
N MET A 167 -3.05 13.20 -10.86
CA MET A 167 -1.86 13.96 -10.50
C MET A 167 -1.56 13.77 -9.01
N LEU A 168 -0.28 13.66 -8.69
CA LEU A 168 0.23 13.77 -7.34
C LEU A 168 1.45 14.70 -7.35
N SER A 169 1.37 15.80 -6.60
CA SER A 169 2.45 16.77 -6.43
C SER A 169 2.90 16.73 -4.98
N VAL A 170 4.20 16.47 -4.75
CA VAL A 170 4.78 16.40 -3.41
C VAL A 170 5.89 17.43 -3.27
N ARG A 171 5.78 18.27 -2.24
CA ARG A 171 6.79 19.26 -1.86
C ARG A 171 7.47 18.83 -0.57
N TYR A 172 8.71 18.34 -0.68
CA TYR A 172 9.56 17.98 0.46
C TYR A 172 10.11 19.25 1.12
N ARG A 173 9.77 19.50 2.39
CA ARG A 173 10.12 20.70 3.16
C ARG A 173 11.28 20.46 4.11
N ARG A 174 11.33 19.28 4.72
CA ARG A 174 12.37 18.84 5.64
C ARG A 174 12.68 17.36 5.40
N PRO A 175 13.86 16.88 5.79
CA PRO A 175 14.12 15.44 5.81
C PRO A 175 13.05 14.71 6.63
N THR A 176 12.49 13.65 6.05
CA THR A 176 11.71 12.66 6.82
C THR A 176 12.70 11.61 7.29
N LEU A 177 12.91 11.50 8.60
CA LEU A 177 13.91 10.62 9.21
C LEU A 177 13.43 9.16 9.26
N LEU A 178 14.36 8.23 9.10
CA LEU A 178 14.12 6.81 9.35
C LEU A 178 13.86 6.55 10.84
N ASN A 179 13.11 5.48 11.13
CA ASN A 179 12.80 4.99 12.46
C ASN A 179 12.06 6.00 13.37
N VAL A 180 11.57 7.10 12.79
CA VAL A 180 10.72 8.09 13.45
C VAL A 180 9.31 7.97 12.86
N GLU A 181 8.30 7.92 13.73
CA GLU A 181 6.90 7.84 13.28
C GLU A 181 6.56 9.04 12.41
N THR A 182 6.09 8.75 11.19
CA THR A 182 5.58 9.73 10.25
C THR A 182 4.06 9.62 10.22
N VAL A 183 3.39 10.75 10.45
CA VAL A 183 1.93 10.86 10.35
C VAL A 183 1.58 11.62 9.08
N PHE A 184 0.95 10.92 8.15
CA PHE A 184 0.34 11.48 6.96
C PHE A 184 -1.11 11.85 7.27
N GLU A 185 -1.58 13.01 6.83
CA GLU A 185 -3.00 13.33 6.81
C GLU A 185 -3.39 13.81 5.42
N GLY A 186 -4.54 13.37 4.94
CA GLY A 186 -5.15 13.81 3.69
C GLY A 186 -6.63 14.09 3.87
N TRP A 187 -7.14 15.09 3.17
CA TRP A 187 -8.56 15.47 3.15
C TRP A 187 -8.97 15.97 1.78
N VAL A 188 -10.23 15.74 1.43
CA VAL A 188 -10.84 16.30 0.23
C VAL A 188 -11.00 17.80 0.43
N GLU A 189 -10.37 18.59 -0.43
CA GLU A 189 -10.50 20.04 -0.47
C GLU A 189 -11.72 20.45 -1.30
N THR A 190 -11.85 19.86 -2.50
CA THR A 190 -12.97 20.11 -3.41
C THR A 190 -13.39 18.83 -4.11
N PHE A 191 -14.67 18.76 -4.47
CA PHE A 191 -15.22 17.74 -5.36
C PHE A 191 -16.33 18.37 -6.19
N ASP A 192 -16.23 18.29 -7.52
CA ASP A 192 -17.19 18.90 -8.46
C ASP A 192 -18.15 17.88 -9.12
N GLY A 193 -18.13 16.63 -8.64
CA GLY A 193 -18.86 15.51 -9.25
C GLY A 193 -18.01 14.65 -10.19
N THR A 194 -16.88 15.17 -10.67
CA THR A 194 -16.00 14.48 -11.64
C THR A 194 -14.55 14.45 -11.19
N ILE A 195 -14.05 15.53 -10.60
CA ILE A 195 -12.69 15.69 -10.13
C ILE A 195 -12.71 15.91 -8.63
N THR A 196 -11.87 15.16 -7.93
CA THR A 196 -11.62 15.32 -6.51
C THR A 196 -10.22 15.89 -6.31
N GLU A 197 -10.13 17.06 -5.66
CA GLU A 197 -8.86 17.63 -5.24
C GLU A 197 -8.62 17.29 -3.76
N VAL A 198 -7.45 16.75 -3.48
CA VAL A 198 -7.05 16.31 -2.14
C VAL A 198 -5.81 17.08 -1.72
N LYS A 199 -5.78 17.52 -0.47
CA LYS A 199 -4.58 18.11 0.14
C LYS A 199 -4.12 17.26 1.30
N GLY A 200 -2.84 17.38 1.62
CA GLY A 200 -2.30 16.72 2.79
C GLY A 200 -0.89 17.10 3.15
N HIS A 201 -0.44 16.52 4.25
CA HIS A 201 0.88 16.74 4.81
C HIS A 201 1.42 15.51 5.52
N ALA A 202 2.74 15.44 5.65
CA ALA A 202 3.45 14.46 6.46
C ALA A 202 4.13 15.19 7.62
N LEU A 203 3.98 14.62 8.81
CA LEU A 203 4.46 15.18 10.08
C LEU A 203 5.40 14.19 10.76
N GLN A 204 6.50 14.71 11.30
CA GLN A 204 7.33 14.04 12.31
C GLN A 204 7.52 14.99 13.48
N ASP A 205 7.27 14.54 14.71
CA ASP A 205 7.38 15.35 15.94
C ASP A 205 6.66 16.72 15.84
N GLY A 206 5.48 16.72 15.22
CA GLY A 206 4.67 17.93 14.99
C GLY A 206 5.21 18.89 13.93
N GLN A 207 6.30 18.55 13.23
CA GLN A 207 6.88 19.35 12.16
C GLN A 207 6.50 18.78 10.79
N VAL A 208 6.07 19.66 9.87
CA VAL A 208 5.80 19.27 8.49
C VAL A 208 7.10 18.95 7.77
N THR A 209 7.23 17.70 7.30
CA THR A 209 8.34 17.22 6.48
C THR A 209 8.02 17.26 5.00
N ALA A 210 6.76 17.01 4.61
CA ALA A 210 6.29 17.12 3.23
C ALA A 210 4.84 17.63 3.15
N LEU A 211 4.53 18.32 2.06
CA LEU A 211 3.18 18.72 1.67
C LEU A 211 2.81 18.01 0.37
N ALA A 212 1.54 17.66 0.19
CA ALA A 212 1.08 17.05 -1.05
C ALA A 212 -0.28 17.56 -1.50
N GLU A 213 -0.46 17.57 -2.81
CA GLU A 213 -1.71 17.89 -3.51
C GLU A 213 -1.98 16.76 -4.52
N GLY A 214 -3.21 16.29 -4.58
CA GLY A 214 -3.63 15.22 -5.47
C GLY A 214 -4.88 15.59 -6.25
N VAL A 215 -4.97 15.10 -7.48
CA VAL A 215 -6.15 15.21 -8.33
C VAL A 215 -6.57 13.81 -8.73
N PHE A 216 -7.83 13.46 -8.48
CA PHE A 216 -8.40 12.15 -8.75
C PHE A 216 -9.60 12.28 -9.68
N ARG A 217 -9.75 11.33 -10.60
CA ARG A 217 -10.93 11.24 -11.46
C ARG A 217 -11.97 10.38 -10.76
N HIS A 218 -13.11 10.94 -10.37
CA HIS A 218 -14.23 10.10 -9.94
C HIS A 218 -14.71 9.25 -11.12
N LEU A 219 -14.83 7.94 -10.89
CA LEU A 219 -15.41 7.01 -11.84
C LEU A 219 -16.72 6.50 -11.26
N ASP A 220 -17.80 6.69 -12.00
CA ASP A 220 -19.08 6.09 -11.66
C ASP A 220 -19.05 4.56 -11.85
N ARG A 221 -20.04 3.91 -11.25
CA ARG A 221 -20.17 2.46 -11.24
C ARG A 221 -20.28 1.85 -12.65
N GLU A 222 -20.92 2.56 -13.58
CA GLU A 222 -21.11 2.11 -14.95
C GLU A 222 -19.77 2.07 -15.70
N THR A 223 -18.98 3.14 -15.59
CA THR A 223 -17.64 3.25 -16.18
C THR A 223 -16.70 2.18 -15.63
N LEU A 224 -16.78 1.89 -14.33
CA LEU A 224 -15.97 0.85 -13.68
C LEU A 224 -16.32 -0.56 -14.16
N ASN A 225 -17.61 -0.87 -14.29
CA ASN A 225 -18.05 -2.15 -14.81
C ASN A 225 -17.55 -2.36 -16.25
N GLN A 226 -17.58 -1.32 -17.08
CA GLN A 226 -17.04 -1.38 -18.45
C GLN A 226 -15.51 -1.57 -18.48
N LEU A 227 -14.77 -0.91 -17.59
CA LEU A 227 -13.31 -1.09 -17.45
C LEU A 227 -12.92 -2.49 -16.94
N ALA A 228 -13.76 -3.12 -16.12
CA ALA A 228 -13.54 -4.49 -15.64
C ALA A 228 -13.78 -5.53 -16.74
N LEU A 229 -14.79 -5.32 -17.59
CA LEU A 229 -15.13 -6.22 -18.70
C LEU A 229 -14.09 -6.17 -19.84
N THR A 230 -13.54 -4.99 -20.14
CA THR A 230 -12.54 -4.81 -21.21
C THR A 230 -11.14 -5.32 -20.88
N ARG A 231 -10.88 -5.73 -19.64
CA ARG A 231 -9.60 -6.31 -19.19
C ARG A 231 -9.65 -7.82 -18.94
N GLY A 232 -10.75 -8.48 -19.28
CA GLY A 232 -10.85 -9.94 -19.27
C GLY A 232 -10.13 -10.57 -20.49
N PRO A 233 -9.83 -11.88 -20.46
CA PRO A 233 -9.14 -12.58 -21.56
C PRO A 233 -9.88 -12.57 -22.91
N ASN A 234 -11.09 -12.02 -22.98
CA ASN A 234 -11.91 -11.91 -24.19
C ASN A 234 -11.86 -10.50 -24.83
N ALA A 235 -10.80 -9.72 -24.58
CA ALA A 235 -10.67 -8.36 -25.10
C ALA A 235 -10.25 -8.28 -26.60
N GLU A 236 -10.19 -9.40 -27.31
CA GLU A 236 -10.08 -9.45 -28.77
C GLU A 236 -11.10 -10.44 -29.32
N GLU A 237 -12.25 -9.95 -29.78
CA GLU A 237 -12.99 -10.63 -30.85
C GLU A 237 -13.94 -9.74 -31.67
N ASP A 238 -14.10 -8.45 -31.37
CA ASP A 238 -14.87 -7.54 -32.23
C ASP A 238 -14.04 -6.34 -32.69
N ALA A 239 -13.24 -6.57 -33.74
CA ALA A 239 -12.82 -5.54 -34.69
C ALA A 239 -12.85 -6.16 -36.09
N ASP A 240 -13.87 -5.77 -36.86
CA ASP A 240 -14.03 -6.02 -38.30
C ASP A 240 -12.75 -5.75 -39.12
#